data_AF-A0A537Z4H7-F1
#
_entry.id   AF-A0A537Z4H7-F1
#
_cell.length_a   1.000
_cell.length_b   1.000
_cell.length_c   1.000
_cell.angle_alpha   90.00
_cell.angle_beta   90.00
_cell.angle_gamma   90.00
#
_symmetry.space_group_name_H-M   'P 1'
#
loop_
_entity.id
_entity.type
_entity.pdbx_description
1 polymer ?
#
loop_
_entity_poly.entity_id
_entity_poly.type
_entity_poly.pdbx_seq_one_letter_code
_entity_poly.pdbx_strand_id
1 'polypeptide(L)'
;MTGGAASRRFPFVQFEFAFPLGPADGRYVTRAATGGDPERVVVLRTIGAPRRSRLTRGSARRREGGAEPEPVPTARATVIRLDGFDSDAAADAWLEDLARDPDRLAAEADTAAGELNALLRAHRAAAADPYVRDAVPAGATAVRIGYGAGEEVADGRFSAARELPPPSPRSRARRRAEALVPDERLASILARREDVMACEELVLRARADLDAGRPREAALQARIALEAALAELGGGDAGAELAETRDAVARAANEALGGDPSVQLQEDVEAAVTAIEAAIRRRRIGRGRAGNE
;
A
#
# COMPACT_ATOMS: atom_id res chain seq x y z
N MET A 1 46.33 -18.56 -7.57
CA MET A 1 45.02 -18.71 -6.90
C MET A 1 44.61 -17.33 -6.40
N THR A 2 43.93 -16.56 -7.24
CA THR A 2 43.37 -15.25 -6.88
C THR A 2 42.19 -15.49 -5.96
N GLY A 3 42.32 -15.06 -4.69
CA GLY A 3 41.24 -15.11 -3.72
C GLY A 3 40.03 -14.37 -4.26
N GLY A 4 38.94 -15.09 -4.51
CA GLY A 4 37.67 -14.50 -4.86
C GLY A 4 37.21 -13.62 -3.71
N ALA A 5 37.09 -12.32 -3.94
CA ALA A 5 36.38 -11.45 -3.01
C ALA A 5 35.01 -12.08 -2.78
N ALA A 6 34.68 -12.39 -1.52
CA ALA A 6 33.35 -12.86 -1.17
C ALA A 6 32.35 -11.83 -1.70
N SER A 7 31.57 -12.21 -2.72
CA SER A 7 30.64 -11.32 -3.37
C SER A 7 29.50 -11.03 -2.42
N ARG A 8 29.45 -9.80 -1.90
CA ARG A 8 28.41 -9.30 -0.98
C ARG A 8 27.01 -9.66 -1.48
N ARG A 9 26.14 -10.08 -0.57
CA ARG A 9 24.74 -10.47 -0.87
C ARG A 9 23.79 -9.39 -0.41
N PHE A 10 22.93 -8.94 -1.30
CA PHE A 10 21.98 -7.87 -1.01
C PHE A 10 20.59 -8.47 -0.77
N PRO A 11 19.98 -8.22 0.39
CA PRO A 11 18.60 -8.60 0.63
C PRO A 11 17.67 -7.77 -0.26
N PHE A 12 16.59 -8.39 -0.72
CA PHE A 12 15.59 -7.76 -1.55
C PHE A 12 14.18 -8.22 -1.20
N VAL A 13 13.22 -7.39 -1.58
CA VAL A 13 11.81 -7.77 -1.73
C VAL A 13 11.38 -7.46 -3.15
N GLN A 14 10.83 -8.46 -3.84
CA GLN A 14 10.36 -8.36 -5.21
C GLN A 14 8.85 -8.53 -5.25
N PHE A 15 8.19 -7.57 -5.89
CA PHE A 15 6.74 -7.56 -6.13
C PHE A 15 6.47 -7.72 -7.62
N GLU A 16 5.42 -8.48 -7.94
CA GLU A 16 4.86 -8.56 -9.28
C GLU A 16 3.41 -8.08 -9.28
N PHE A 17 3.07 -7.23 -10.25
CA PHE A 17 1.74 -6.63 -10.37
C PHE A 17 1.21 -6.80 -11.78
N ALA A 18 -0.08 -7.11 -11.88
CA ALA A 18 -0.81 -7.22 -13.15
C ALA A 18 -1.26 -5.84 -13.71
N PHE A 19 -0.61 -4.76 -13.29
CA PHE A 19 -0.92 -3.39 -13.70
C PHE A 19 0.38 -2.56 -13.75
N PRO A 20 0.44 -1.51 -14.59
CA PRO A 20 1.59 -0.62 -14.64
C PRO A 20 1.74 0.20 -13.35
N LEU A 21 2.98 0.38 -12.89
CA LEU A 21 3.27 1.13 -11.67
C LEU A 21 3.34 2.65 -11.88
N GLY A 22 3.47 3.13 -13.12
CA GLY A 22 3.58 4.57 -13.43
C GLY A 22 4.98 4.97 -13.90
N PRO A 23 6.01 4.96 -13.02
CA PRO A 23 7.36 5.31 -13.43
C PRO A 23 7.90 4.36 -14.51
N ALA A 24 8.80 4.86 -15.35
CA ALA A 24 9.43 4.06 -16.40
C ALA A 24 10.31 2.93 -15.82
N ASP A 25 10.54 1.89 -16.61
CA ASP A 25 11.52 0.86 -16.28
C ASP A 25 12.90 1.50 -16.06
N GLY A 26 13.59 1.08 -14.99
CA GLY A 26 14.85 1.69 -14.59
C GLY A 26 15.29 1.33 -13.18
N ARG A 27 16.44 1.89 -12.77
CA ARG A 27 16.98 1.80 -11.40
C ARG A 27 16.82 3.16 -10.73
N TYR A 28 16.17 3.18 -9.57
CA TYR A 28 15.90 4.38 -8.79
C TYR A 28 16.60 4.26 -7.43
N VAL A 29 17.40 5.25 -7.07
CA VAL A 29 18.11 5.27 -5.78
C VAL A 29 17.27 6.07 -4.78
N THR A 30 17.01 5.50 -3.61
CA THR A 30 16.33 6.19 -2.52
C THR A 30 17.30 6.49 -1.37
N ARG A 31 16.99 7.57 -0.65
CA ARG A 31 17.77 8.13 0.46
C ARG A 31 16.77 8.49 1.56
N ALA A 32 17.12 8.29 2.83
CA ALA A 32 16.23 8.64 3.94
C ALA A 32 15.98 10.16 4.04
N ALA A 33 16.99 10.96 3.69
CA ALA A 33 16.90 12.42 3.71
C ALA A 33 17.51 13.04 2.44
N THR A 34 17.11 14.27 2.16
CA THR A 34 17.66 15.06 1.04
C THR A 34 19.18 15.20 1.20
N GLY A 35 19.94 14.68 0.23
CA GLY A 35 21.40 14.70 0.25
C GLY A 35 22.07 13.67 1.16
N GLY A 36 21.31 12.83 1.88
CA GLY A 36 21.86 11.72 2.67
C GLY A 36 22.39 10.58 1.81
N ASP A 37 23.02 9.56 2.41
CA ASP A 37 23.60 8.44 1.65
C ASP A 37 22.53 7.55 0.99
N PRO A 38 22.87 6.84 -0.11
CA PRO A 38 21.98 5.84 -0.69
C PRO A 38 21.72 4.72 0.31
N GLU A 39 20.46 4.39 0.56
CA GLU A 39 20.09 3.28 1.44
C GLU A 39 19.55 2.08 0.66
N ARG A 40 18.78 2.37 -0.40
CA ARG A 40 18.07 1.35 -1.17
C ARG A 40 18.05 1.69 -2.66
N VAL A 41 17.85 0.65 -3.46
CA VAL A 41 17.64 0.74 -4.90
C VAL A 41 16.32 0.06 -5.24
N VAL A 42 15.43 0.78 -5.90
CA VAL A 42 14.19 0.23 -6.47
C VAL A 42 14.39 0.04 -7.96
N VAL A 43 14.28 -1.21 -8.42
CA VAL A 43 14.37 -1.55 -9.84
C VAL A 43 12.99 -1.87 -10.38
N LEU A 44 12.57 -1.15 -11.41
CA LEU A 44 11.32 -1.37 -12.11
C LEU A 44 11.59 -2.01 -13.48
N ARG A 45 10.84 -3.07 -13.80
CA ARG A 45 10.83 -3.71 -15.12
C ARG A 45 9.43 -4.12 -15.52
N THR A 46 9.13 -4.02 -16.81
CA THR A 46 7.90 -4.55 -17.40
C THR A 46 8.21 -5.84 -18.16
N ILE A 47 7.55 -6.93 -17.78
CA ILE A 47 7.76 -8.28 -18.33
C ILE A 47 6.56 -8.69 -19.18
N GLY A 48 6.80 -9.40 -20.27
CA GLY A 48 5.72 -9.94 -21.12
C GLY A 48 4.98 -8.89 -21.95
N ALA A 49 5.48 -7.65 -22.02
CA ALA A 49 4.88 -6.62 -22.85
C ALA A 49 4.99 -6.97 -24.35
N PRO A 50 3.87 -7.10 -25.08
CA PRO A 50 3.94 -7.24 -26.53
C PRO A 50 4.63 -6.00 -27.12
N ARG A 51 5.56 -6.22 -28.07
CA ARG A 51 6.29 -5.14 -28.74
C ARG A 51 5.30 -4.22 -29.45
N ARG A 52 4.98 -3.07 -28.84
CA ARG A 52 4.21 -2.02 -29.51
C ARG A 52 5.06 -1.43 -30.64
N SER A 53 4.72 -1.75 -31.89
CA SER A 53 5.27 -1.10 -33.07
C SER A 53 5.02 0.41 -32.96
N ARG A 54 6.09 1.20 -32.89
CA ARG A 54 6.06 2.63 -32.53
C ARG A 54 5.59 3.57 -33.66
N LEU A 55 4.92 3.08 -34.70
CA LEU A 55 4.68 3.88 -35.92
C LEU A 55 3.27 3.89 -36.52
N THR A 56 2.24 3.43 -35.82
CA THR A 56 0.86 3.57 -36.33
C THR A 56 0.02 4.49 -35.44
N ARG A 57 -0.34 5.67 -35.99
CA ARG A 57 -1.46 6.47 -35.47
C ARG A 57 -2.67 5.56 -35.32
N GLY A 58 -3.08 5.30 -34.09
CA GLY A 58 -4.19 4.39 -33.79
C GLY A 58 -5.52 5.03 -34.19
N SER A 59 -6.12 4.55 -35.27
CA SER A 59 -7.56 4.68 -35.48
C SER A 59 -8.27 3.65 -34.60
N ALA A 60 -9.42 4.01 -34.01
CA ALA A 60 -10.32 3.03 -33.40
C ALA A 60 -10.64 1.94 -34.43
N ARG A 61 -10.47 0.66 -34.04
CA ARG A 61 -10.77 -0.50 -34.88
C ARG A 61 -11.89 -1.31 -34.24
N ARG A 62 -12.85 -1.74 -35.05
CA ARG A 62 -13.86 -2.71 -34.65
C ARG A 62 -13.15 -4.04 -34.35
N ARG A 63 -13.32 -4.58 -33.15
CA ARG A 63 -12.89 -5.93 -32.81
C ARG A 63 -14.03 -6.91 -33.04
N GLU A 64 -13.70 -8.08 -33.59
CA GLU A 64 -14.63 -9.21 -33.68
C GLU A 64 -14.81 -9.84 -32.29
N GLY A 65 -16.03 -10.31 -32.00
CA GLY A 65 -16.33 -10.96 -30.73
C GLY A 65 -15.61 -12.31 -30.60
N GLY A 66 -15.05 -12.59 -29.43
CA GLY A 66 -14.40 -13.88 -29.13
C GLY A 66 -12.89 -13.93 -29.33
N ALA A 67 -12.22 -12.79 -29.57
CA ALA A 67 -10.76 -12.74 -29.56
C ALA A 67 -10.21 -13.14 -28.18
N GLU A 68 -9.18 -13.98 -28.16
CA GLU A 68 -8.46 -14.31 -26.93
C GLU A 68 -7.88 -13.03 -26.31
N PRO A 69 -7.97 -12.85 -24.98
CA PRO A 69 -7.34 -11.71 -24.31
C PRO A 69 -5.84 -11.66 -24.59
N GLU A 70 -5.35 -10.47 -24.98
CA GLU A 70 -3.90 -10.26 -25.12
C GLU A 70 -3.20 -10.48 -23.77
N PRO A 71 -2.01 -11.10 -23.74
CA PRO A 71 -1.24 -11.25 -22.50
C PRO A 71 -1.01 -9.92 -21.80
N VAL A 72 -1.29 -9.89 -20.49
CA VAL A 72 -1.14 -8.67 -19.67
C VAL A 72 0.34 -8.48 -19.31
N PRO A 73 0.95 -7.32 -19.58
CA PRO A 73 2.29 -7.03 -19.11
C PRO A 73 2.32 -6.99 -17.59
N THR A 74 3.31 -7.66 -17.01
CA THR A 74 3.54 -7.69 -15.55
C THR A 74 4.57 -6.64 -15.19
N ALA A 75 4.22 -5.72 -14.29
CA ALA A 75 5.20 -4.83 -13.68
C ALA A 75 5.90 -5.56 -12.53
N ARG A 76 7.22 -5.59 -12.55
CA ARG A 76 8.06 -6.13 -11.49
C ARG A 76 8.82 -4.99 -10.82
N ALA A 77 8.69 -4.89 -9.50
CA ALA A 77 9.47 -4.00 -8.67
C ALA A 77 10.39 -4.83 -7.77
N THR A 78 11.69 -4.54 -7.74
CA THR A 78 12.65 -5.17 -6.82
C THR A 78 13.25 -4.09 -5.94
N VAL A 79 12.93 -4.10 -4.65
CA VAL A 79 13.46 -3.19 -3.63
C VAL A 79 14.65 -3.86 -2.98
N ILE A 80 15.84 -3.27 -3.13
CA ILE A 80 17.12 -3.83 -2.70
C ILE A 80 17.68 -2.96 -1.58
N ARG A 81 18.01 -3.56 -0.42
CA ARG A 81 18.75 -2.84 0.63
C ARG A 81 20.24 -2.89 0.33
N LEU A 82 20.92 -1.74 0.45
CA LEU A 82 22.36 -1.64 0.19
C LEU A 82 23.22 -2.16 1.34
N ASP A 83 22.64 -2.24 2.54
CA ASP A 83 23.25 -2.99 3.64
C ASP A 83 23.07 -4.51 3.41
N GLY A 84 24.07 -5.09 2.76
CA GLY A 84 24.13 -6.51 2.42
C GLY A 84 25.00 -7.34 3.35
N PHE A 85 24.94 -8.65 3.21
CA PHE A 85 25.69 -9.65 3.95
C PHE A 85 27.05 -9.95 3.33
N ASP A 86 28.05 -10.21 4.16
CA ASP A 86 29.42 -10.52 3.73
C ASP A 86 29.60 -11.96 3.20
N SER A 87 28.60 -12.83 3.39
CA SER A 87 28.66 -14.23 2.96
C SER A 87 27.27 -14.82 2.70
N ASP A 88 27.24 -15.90 1.90
CA ASP A 88 26.03 -16.69 1.62
C ASP A 88 25.47 -17.29 2.91
N ALA A 89 26.33 -17.81 3.80
CA ALA A 89 25.91 -18.39 5.07
C ALA A 89 25.18 -17.38 5.98
N ALA A 90 25.64 -16.13 6.02
CA ALA A 90 24.96 -15.08 6.77
C ALA A 90 23.60 -14.71 6.15
N ALA A 91 23.53 -14.66 4.82
CA ALA A 91 22.31 -14.37 4.09
C ALA A 91 21.27 -15.50 4.21
N ASP A 92 21.71 -16.76 4.17
CA ASP A 92 20.88 -17.95 4.41
C ASP A 92 20.33 -17.96 5.83
N ALA A 93 21.18 -17.72 6.83
CA ALA A 93 20.74 -17.65 8.23
C ALA A 93 19.67 -16.57 8.44
N TRP A 94 19.84 -15.40 7.81
CA TRP A 94 18.83 -14.33 7.83
C TRP A 94 17.51 -14.76 7.17
N LEU A 95 17.57 -15.38 5.99
CA LEU A 95 16.36 -15.80 5.27
C LEU A 95 15.63 -16.93 6.00
N GLU A 96 16.35 -17.86 6.61
CA GLU A 96 15.78 -18.93 7.43
C GLU A 96 15.14 -18.40 8.71
N ASP A 97 15.80 -17.47 9.40
CA ASP A 97 15.27 -16.82 10.60
C ASP A 97 13.96 -16.08 10.28
N LEU A 98 13.95 -15.33 9.18
CA LEU A 98 12.75 -14.64 8.70
C LEU A 98 11.62 -15.62 8.34
N ALA A 99 11.94 -16.78 7.75
CA ALA A 99 10.96 -17.78 7.37
C ALA A 99 10.31 -18.49 8.57
N ARG A 100 10.93 -18.46 9.76
CA ARG A 100 10.37 -19.03 11.00
C ARG A 100 9.33 -18.11 11.65
N ASP A 101 9.26 -16.85 11.24
CA ASP A 101 8.36 -15.83 11.79
C ASP A 101 7.52 -15.20 10.66
N PRO A 102 6.30 -15.71 10.42
CA PRO A 102 5.41 -15.20 9.38
C PRO A 102 5.06 -13.71 9.52
N ASP A 103 4.97 -13.20 10.74
CA ASP A 103 4.61 -11.79 10.99
C ASP A 103 5.79 -10.88 10.63
N ARG A 104 7.01 -11.29 10.99
CA ARG A 104 8.23 -10.58 10.57
C ARG A 104 8.46 -10.66 9.05
N LEU A 105 8.14 -11.79 8.42
CA LEU A 105 8.18 -11.94 6.96
C LEU A 105 7.19 -10.99 6.27
N ALA A 106 5.97 -10.85 6.81
CA ALA A 106 4.98 -9.89 6.32
C ALA A 106 5.44 -8.43 6.52
N ALA A 107 5.97 -8.10 7.70
CA ALA A 107 6.50 -6.77 8.00
C ALA A 107 7.66 -6.35 7.08
N GLU A 108 8.52 -7.29 6.67
CA GLU A 108 9.56 -7.02 5.67
C GLU A 108 8.96 -6.68 4.29
N ALA A 109 7.88 -7.35 3.90
CA ALA A 109 7.15 -6.99 2.67
C ALA A 109 6.47 -5.63 2.78
N ASP A 110 5.83 -5.31 3.90
CA ASP A 110 5.18 -4.00 4.12
C ASP A 110 6.21 -2.86 4.13
N THR A 111 7.36 -3.07 4.77
CA THR A 111 8.47 -2.10 4.76
C THR A 111 8.93 -1.81 3.33
N ALA A 112 9.15 -2.85 2.52
CA ALA A 112 9.55 -2.66 1.13
C ALA A 112 8.44 -2.05 0.26
N ALA A 113 7.17 -2.32 0.54
CA ALA A 113 6.06 -1.66 -0.12
C ALA A 113 6.01 -0.16 0.21
N GLY A 114 6.31 0.23 1.45
CA GLY A 114 6.48 1.64 1.86
C GLY A 114 7.54 2.36 1.03
N GLU A 115 8.70 1.73 0.81
CA GLU A 115 9.78 2.26 -0.02
C GLU A 115 9.38 2.40 -1.49
N LEU A 116 8.68 1.41 -2.04
CA LEU A 116 8.11 1.49 -3.38
C LEU A 116 7.10 2.65 -3.45
N ASN A 117 6.23 2.81 -2.45
CA ASN A 117 5.23 3.87 -2.41
C ASN A 117 5.84 5.26 -2.28
N ALA A 118 6.99 5.40 -1.63
CA ALA A 118 7.74 6.65 -1.64
C ALA A 118 8.16 7.04 -3.08
N LEU A 119 8.66 6.07 -3.86
CA LEU A 119 8.96 6.28 -5.28
C LEU A 119 7.69 6.64 -6.08
N LEU A 120 6.59 5.91 -5.88
CA LEU A 120 5.33 6.16 -6.60
C LEU A 120 4.76 7.54 -6.28
N ARG A 121 4.82 7.96 -5.01
CA ARG A 121 4.43 9.32 -4.57
C ARG A 121 5.29 10.39 -5.21
N ALA A 122 6.61 10.21 -5.23
CA ALA A 122 7.51 11.14 -5.90
C ALA A 122 7.19 11.25 -7.41
N HIS A 123 6.87 10.12 -8.04
CA HIS A 123 6.43 10.11 -9.44
C HIS A 123 5.10 10.83 -9.65
N ARG A 124 4.08 10.62 -8.78
CA ARG A 124 2.82 11.38 -8.81
C ARG A 124 3.07 12.88 -8.83
N ALA A 125 3.92 13.35 -7.92
CA ALA A 125 4.27 14.76 -7.83
C ALA A 125 5.02 15.26 -9.08
N ALA A 126 5.98 14.48 -9.60
CA ALA A 126 6.77 14.85 -10.77
C ALA A 126 5.96 14.83 -12.08
N ALA A 127 5.02 13.90 -12.22
CA ALA A 127 4.18 13.74 -13.40
C ALA A 127 2.86 14.54 -13.32
N ALA A 128 2.54 15.12 -12.16
CA ALA A 128 1.22 15.68 -11.84
C ALA A 128 0.07 14.69 -12.12
N ASP A 129 0.31 13.40 -11.90
CA ASP A 129 -0.66 12.33 -12.14
C ASP A 129 -1.25 11.82 -10.82
N PRO A 130 -2.53 12.12 -10.50
CA PRO A 130 -3.15 11.65 -9.27
C PRO A 130 -3.56 10.17 -9.31
N TYR A 131 -3.49 9.50 -10.46
CA TYR A 131 -4.07 8.16 -10.65
C TYR A 131 -3.08 7.02 -10.40
N VAL A 132 -1.80 7.33 -10.14
CA VAL A 132 -0.82 6.30 -9.75
C VAL A 132 -1.15 5.82 -8.33
N ARG A 133 -1.67 4.60 -8.26
CA ARG A 133 -2.04 3.92 -7.02
C ARG A 133 -0.82 3.53 -6.18
N ASP A 134 -1.01 3.47 -4.88
CA ASP A 134 -0.06 2.82 -3.97
C ASP A 134 -0.05 1.29 -4.24
N ALA A 135 1.13 0.70 -4.04
CA ALA A 135 1.38 -0.72 -4.07
C ALA A 135 1.24 -1.29 -2.65
N VAL A 136 0.48 -2.37 -2.53
CA VAL A 136 0.32 -3.12 -1.28
C VAL A 136 0.68 -4.58 -1.53
N PRO A 137 1.33 -5.29 -0.59
CA PRO A 137 1.72 -6.69 -0.81
C PRO A 137 0.53 -7.59 -1.16
N ALA A 138 -0.63 -7.36 -0.53
CA ALA A 138 -1.86 -8.11 -0.80
C ALA A 138 -2.42 -7.91 -2.23
N GLY A 139 -1.98 -6.86 -2.94
CA GLY A 139 -2.35 -6.58 -4.33
C GLY A 139 -1.35 -7.10 -5.35
N ALA A 140 -0.24 -7.69 -4.91
CA ALA A 140 0.77 -8.30 -5.76
C ALA A 140 0.35 -9.73 -6.17
N THR A 141 0.65 -10.12 -7.41
CA THR A 141 0.46 -11.50 -7.89
C THR A 141 1.51 -12.44 -7.30
N ALA A 142 2.67 -11.91 -6.93
CA ALA A 142 3.71 -12.62 -6.20
C ALA A 142 4.52 -11.61 -5.35
N VAL A 143 4.94 -12.05 -4.17
CA VAL A 143 5.89 -11.33 -3.33
C VAL A 143 7.00 -12.28 -2.94
N ARG A 144 8.25 -11.95 -3.27
CA ARG A 144 9.44 -12.77 -3.00
C ARG A 144 10.42 -11.99 -2.15
N ILE A 145 10.84 -12.58 -1.04
CA ILE A 145 11.85 -12.02 -0.13
C ILE A 145 13.07 -12.92 -0.19
N GLY A 146 14.24 -12.35 -0.41
CA GLY A 146 15.44 -13.15 -0.59
C GLY A 146 16.71 -12.32 -0.63
N TYR A 147 17.76 -12.93 -1.16
CA TYR A 147 19.04 -12.26 -1.39
C TYR A 147 19.68 -12.70 -2.71
N GLY A 148 20.62 -11.90 -3.20
CA GLY A 148 21.45 -12.26 -4.35
C GLY A 148 22.64 -11.32 -4.55
N ALA A 149 23.45 -11.57 -5.57
CA ALA A 149 24.50 -10.63 -5.96
C ALA A 149 23.90 -9.33 -6.52
N GLY A 150 24.61 -8.20 -6.44
CA GLY A 150 24.08 -6.88 -6.82
C GLY A 150 23.46 -6.81 -8.24
N GLU A 151 24.21 -7.24 -9.26
CA GLU A 151 23.69 -7.25 -10.64
C GLU A 151 22.61 -8.32 -10.86
N GLU A 152 22.67 -9.43 -10.11
CA GLU A 152 21.66 -10.48 -10.16
C GLU A 152 20.30 -9.96 -9.68
N VAL A 153 20.26 -9.33 -8.50
CA VAL A 153 19.02 -8.76 -7.95
C VAL A 153 18.53 -7.56 -8.76
N ALA A 154 19.43 -6.77 -9.35
CA ALA A 154 19.05 -5.68 -10.26
C ALA A 154 18.47 -6.18 -11.61
N ASP A 155 18.72 -7.45 -11.95
CA ASP A 155 18.05 -8.15 -13.04
C ASP A 155 16.73 -8.83 -12.63
N GLY A 156 16.38 -8.76 -11.35
CA GLY A 156 15.26 -9.49 -10.76
C GLY A 156 15.50 -10.99 -10.65
N ARG A 157 16.76 -11.44 -10.74
CA ARG A 157 17.21 -12.79 -10.41
C ARG A 157 17.66 -12.84 -8.95
N PHE A 158 17.86 -14.02 -8.40
CA PHE A 158 18.26 -14.16 -7.00
C PHE A 158 18.94 -15.50 -6.74
N SER A 159 19.79 -15.51 -5.70
CA SER A 159 20.47 -16.72 -5.24
C SER A 159 19.51 -17.60 -4.42
N ALA A 160 18.78 -17.01 -3.48
CA ALA A 160 17.72 -17.69 -2.72
C ALA A 160 16.58 -16.72 -2.37
N ALA A 161 15.35 -17.24 -2.33
CA ALA A 161 14.18 -16.46 -1.94
C ALA A 161 13.07 -17.35 -1.36
N ARG A 162 12.19 -16.74 -0.57
CA ARG A 162 10.91 -17.27 -0.12
C ARG A 162 9.79 -16.45 -0.73
N GLU A 163 8.79 -17.14 -1.27
CA GLU A 163 7.58 -16.50 -1.77
C GLU A 163 6.55 -16.46 -0.64
N LEU A 164 5.97 -15.28 -0.38
CA LEU A 164 4.86 -15.20 0.56
C LEU A 164 3.68 -16.00 -0.01
N PRO A 165 2.95 -16.74 0.84
CA PRO A 165 1.73 -17.38 0.39
C PRO A 165 0.79 -16.31 -0.19
N PRO A 166 0.04 -16.63 -1.27
CA PRO A 166 -0.89 -15.68 -1.83
C PRO A 166 -1.84 -15.21 -0.72
N PRO A 167 -2.20 -13.92 -0.69
CA PRO A 167 -3.16 -13.41 0.28
C PRO A 167 -4.42 -14.24 0.14
N SER A 168 -4.69 -15.08 1.15
CA SER A 168 -5.81 -16.00 1.09
C SER A 168 -7.09 -15.18 1.30
N PRO A 169 -8.03 -15.13 0.33
CA PRO A 169 -9.35 -14.55 0.59
C PRO A 169 -10.11 -15.32 1.67
N ARG A 170 -9.55 -16.44 2.16
CA ARG A 170 -10.09 -17.34 3.18
C ARG A 170 -9.14 -17.54 4.35
N SER A 171 -8.27 -16.57 4.68
CA SER A 171 -7.54 -16.62 5.96
C SER A 171 -8.56 -16.92 7.08
N ARG A 172 -8.30 -17.98 7.84
CA ARG A 172 -9.20 -18.82 8.66
C ARG A 172 -10.14 -18.13 9.69
N ALA A 173 -10.26 -16.81 9.69
CA ALA A 173 -10.90 -16.03 10.76
C ALA A 173 -12.08 -15.14 10.35
N ARG A 174 -12.52 -15.12 9.08
CA ARG A 174 -13.76 -14.40 8.71
C ARG A 174 -14.90 -15.39 8.58
N ARG A 175 -15.74 -15.49 9.60
CA ARG A 175 -16.98 -16.30 9.57
C ARG A 175 -17.73 -15.95 8.28
N ARG A 176 -18.25 -16.95 7.54
CA ARG A 176 -18.95 -16.76 6.25
C ARG A 176 -19.94 -15.59 6.23
N ALA A 177 -20.62 -15.33 7.35
CA ALA A 177 -21.51 -14.17 7.51
C ALA A 177 -20.76 -12.82 7.44
N GLU A 178 -19.62 -12.67 8.11
CA GLU A 178 -18.80 -11.44 8.10
C GLU A 178 -18.09 -11.20 6.75
N ALA A 179 -18.00 -12.24 5.91
CA ALA A 179 -17.42 -12.16 4.57
C ALA A 179 -18.39 -11.59 3.53
N LEU A 180 -19.71 -11.74 3.73
CA LEU A 180 -20.74 -11.25 2.81
C LEU A 180 -21.16 -9.79 3.07
N VAL A 181 -20.94 -9.28 4.28
CA VAL A 181 -21.29 -7.90 4.67
C VAL A 181 -20.81 -6.83 3.66
N PRO A 182 -19.56 -6.88 3.13
CA PRO A 182 -19.13 -5.93 2.12
C PRO A 182 -19.92 -6.00 0.80
N ASP A 183 -20.22 -7.21 0.32
CA ASP A 183 -20.93 -7.44 -0.94
C ASP A 183 -22.42 -7.05 -0.82
N GLU A 184 -23.05 -7.37 0.30
CA GLU A 184 -24.43 -6.95 0.62
C GLU A 184 -24.53 -5.43 0.66
N ARG A 185 -23.58 -4.76 1.33
CA ARG A 185 -23.54 -3.31 1.39
C ARG A 185 -23.30 -2.68 0.02
N LEU A 186 -22.37 -3.23 -0.77
CA LEU A 186 -22.13 -2.78 -2.13
C LEU A 186 -23.41 -2.87 -2.96
N ALA A 187 -24.15 -3.98 -2.86
CA ALA A 187 -25.44 -4.13 -3.53
C ALA A 187 -26.46 -3.08 -3.07
N SER A 188 -26.56 -2.81 -1.76
CA SER A 188 -27.43 -1.74 -1.23
C SER A 188 -27.08 -0.35 -1.76
N ILE A 189 -25.78 -0.01 -1.83
CA ILE A 189 -25.31 1.28 -2.38
C ILE A 189 -25.66 1.40 -3.87
N LEU A 190 -25.35 0.36 -4.65
CA LEU A 190 -25.63 0.34 -6.09
C LEU A 190 -27.13 0.38 -6.37
N ALA A 191 -27.93 -0.28 -5.54
CA ALA A 191 -29.39 -0.24 -5.58
C ALA A 191 -29.98 1.05 -4.98
N ARG A 192 -29.14 2.01 -4.55
CA ARG A 192 -29.55 3.29 -3.93
C ARG A 192 -30.43 3.13 -2.69
N ARG A 193 -30.28 2.02 -1.97
CA ARG A 193 -30.90 1.78 -0.66
C ARG A 193 -30.06 2.35 0.49
N GLU A 194 -28.77 2.55 0.24
CA GLU A 194 -27.83 3.23 1.11
C GLU A 194 -27.04 4.29 0.33
N ASP A 195 -26.75 5.41 0.99
CA ASP A 195 -25.84 6.41 0.48
C ASP A 195 -24.44 6.22 1.08
N VAL A 196 -23.42 6.54 0.29
CA VAL A 196 -22.05 6.68 0.79
C VAL A 196 -21.90 8.07 1.39
N MET A 197 -21.56 8.13 2.68
CA MET A 197 -21.32 9.38 3.38
C MET A 197 -19.92 9.92 3.06
N ALA A 198 -19.74 11.25 3.10
CA ALA A 198 -18.45 11.87 2.82
C ALA A 198 -17.38 11.46 3.85
N CYS A 199 -17.75 11.36 5.13
CA CYS A 199 -16.84 10.93 6.19
C CYS A 199 -16.26 9.53 5.96
N GLU A 200 -17.00 8.64 5.30
CA GLU A 200 -16.54 7.26 5.04
C GLU A 200 -15.37 7.24 4.06
N GLU A 201 -15.44 8.02 2.97
CA GLU A 201 -14.36 8.10 2.01
C GLU A 201 -13.15 8.82 2.62
N LEU A 202 -13.39 9.91 3.35
CA LEU A 202 -12.33 10.73 3.94
C LEU A 202 -11.55 9.97 5.03
N VAL A 203 -12.25 9.20 5.89
CA VAL A 203 -11.57 8.41 6.93
C VAL A 203 -10.75 7.26 6.34
N LEU A 204 -11.21 6.65 5.23
CA LEU A 204 -10.44 5.61 4.54
C LEU A 204 -9.12 6.15 3.97
N ARG A 205 -9.13 7.37 3.44
CA ARG A 205 -7.90 8.01 2.97
C ARG A 205 -6.96 8.35 4.13
N ALA A 206 -7.51 8.90 5.22
CA ALA A 206 -6.71 9.21 6.41
C ALA A 206 -6.06 7.95 6.99
N ARG A 207 -6.80 6.83 7.05
CA ARG A 207 -6.27 5.52 7.44
C ARG A 207 -5.17 5.05 6.50
N ALA A 208 -5.37 5.14 5.18
CA ALA A 208 -4.36 4.75 4.20
C ALA A 208 -3.07 5.60 4.32
N ASP A 209 -3.17 6.87 4.70
CA ASP A 209 -2.01 7.71 4.99
C ASP A 209 -1.32 7.33 6.30
N LEU A 210 -2.06 6.99 7.36
CA LEU A 210 -1.48 6.46 8.61
C LEU A 210 -0.73 5.15 8.37
N ASP A 211 -1.36 4.19 7.69
CA ASP A 211 -0.78 2.88 7.39
C ASP A 211 0.49 3.01 6.52
N ALA A 212 0.57 4.06 5.71
CA ALA A 212 1.72 4.35 4.86
C ALA A 212 2.79 5.23 5.53
N GLY A 213 2.67 5.52 6.82
CA GLY A 213 3.63 6.36 7.55
C GLY A 213 3.66 7.81 7.06
N ARG A 214 2.50 8.37 6.68
CA ARG A 214 2.33 9.74 6.20
C ARG A 214 1.54 10.58 7.21
N PRO A 215 2.13 10.90 8.39
CA PRO A 215 1.41 11.53 9.49
C PRO A 215 0.88 12.93 9.12
N ARG A 216 1.62 13.66 8.27
CA ARG A 216 1.21 14.97 7.75
C ARG A 216 -0.08 14.89 6.94
N GLU A 217 -0.12 14.06 5.91
CA GLU A 217 -1.32 13.89 5.08
C GLU A 217 -2.49 13.31 5.87
N ALA A 218 -2.23 12.34 6.75
CA ALA A 218 -3.22 11.75 7.63
C ALA A 218 -3.90 12.81 8.51
N ALA A 219 -3.13 13.69 9.16
CA ALA A 219 -3.68 14.75 10.01
C ALA A 219 -4.56 15.74 9.22
N LEU A 220 -4.12 16.15 8.03
CA LEU A 220 -4.88 17.06 7.16
C LEU A 220 -6.20 16.45 6.70
N GLN A 221 -6.20 15.16 6.35
CA GLN A 221 -7.40 14.47 5.92
C GLN A 221 -8.33 14.14 7.09
N ALA A 222 -7.78 13.68 8.22
CA ALA A 222 -8.53 13.37 9.43
C ALA A 222 -9.33 14.58 9.93
N ARG A 223 -8.79 15.81 9.78
CA ARG A 223 -9.51 17.03 10.09
C ARG A 223 -10.84 17.14 9.35
N ILE A 224 -10.83 16.97 8.03
CA ILE A 224 -12.05 17.08 7.23
C ILE A 224 -12.93 15.84 7.42
N ALA A 225 -12.35 14.66 7.60
CA ALA A 225 -13.08 13.44 7.92
C ALA A 225 -13.90 13.59 9.21
N LEU A 226 -13.31 14.18 10.26
CA LEU A 226 -13.96 14.40 11.54
C LEU A 226 -15.11 15.41 11.44
N GLU A 227 -14.92 16.54 10.76
CA GLU A 227 -16.00 17.53 10.59
C GLU A 227 -17.15 16.95 9.76
N ALA A 228 -16.85 16.17 8.72
CA ALA A 228 -17.87 15.44 7.97
C ALA A 228 -18.59 14.40 8.86
N ALA A 229 -17.84 13.66 9.68
CA ALA A 229 -18.41 12.67 10.60
C ALA A 229 -19.34 13.34 11.63
N LEU A 230 -18.94 14.46 12.22
CA LEU A 230 -19.78 15.23 13.14
C LEU A 230 -21.05 15.78 12.46
N ALA A 231 -20.97 16.19 11.19
CA ALA A 231 -22.14 16.66 10.46
C ALA A 231 -23.08 15.53 10.04
N GLU A 232 -22.54 14.39 9.61
CA GLU A 232 -23.31 13.29 9.03
C GLU A 232 -23.80 12.29 10.10
N LEU A 233 -23.01 12.07 11.15
CA LEU A 233 -23.30 11.16 12.27
C LEU A 233 -23.77 11.89 13.53
N GLY A 234 -23.65 13.22 13.58
CA GLY A 234 -23.88 14.05 14.75
C GLY A 234 -25.23 13.81 15.43
N GLY A 235 -25.16 13.19 16.61
CA GLY A 235 -26.30 12.87 17.46
C GLY A 235 -25.95 11.73 18.41
N GLY A 236 -26.46 11.79 19.65
CA GLY A 236 -26.21 10.78 20.68
C GLY A 236 -24.75 10.67 21.12
N ASP A 237 -24.44 9.58 21.84
CA ASP A 237 -23.13 9.38 22.49
C ASP A 237 -21.96 9.34 21.50
N ALA A 238 -22.16 8.72 20.32
CA ALA A 238 -21.12 8.65 19.29
C ALA A 238 -20.73 10.04 18.76
N GLY A 239 -21.68 10.97 18.65
CA GLY A 239 -21.39 12.35 18.26
C GLY A 239 -20.59 13.11 19.33
N ALA A 240 -20.92 12.88 20.61
CA ALA A 240 -20.21 13.48 21.74
C ALA A 240 -18.75 12.99 21.82
N GLU A 241 -18.53 11.67 21.72
CA GLU A 241 -17.19 11.05 21.70
C GLU A 241 -16.32 11.63 20.57
N LEU A 242 -16.88 11.80 19.36
CA LEU A 242 -16.14 12.40 18.24
C LEU A 242 -15.80 13.88 18.51
N ALA A 243 -16.71 14.63 19.14
CA ALA A 243 -16.51 16.05 19.42
C ALA A 243 -15.34 16.28 20.37
N GLU A 244 -15.08 15.36 21.30
CA GLU A 244 -13.94 15.42 22.23
C GLU A 244 -12.59 15.38 21.52
N THR A 245 -12.50 14.67 20.38
CA THR A 245 -11.26 14.56 19.59
C THR A 245 -10.96 15.79 18.73
N ARG A 246 -11.93 16.70 18.59
CA ARG A 246 -11.91 17.79 17.60
C ARG A 246 -10.73 18.74 17.74
N ASP A 247 -10.39 19.12 18.96
CA ASP A 247 -9.31 20.07 19.22
C ASP A 247 -7.93 19.45 18.98
N ALA A 248 -7.75 18.18 19.32
CA ALA A 248 -6.50 17.46 19.09
C ALA A 248 -6.22 17.33 17.58
N VAL A 249 -7.21 16.89 16.81
CA VAL A 249 -7.11 16.80 15.34
C VAL A 249 -6.89 18.18 14.71
N ALA A 250 -7.52 19.24 15.23
CA ALA A 250 -7.27 20.61 14.77
C ALA A 250 -5.80 21.03 14.95
N ARG A 251 -5.22 20.75 16.13
CA ARG A 251 -3.82 21.04 16.41
C ARG A 251 -2.89 20.24 15.50
N ALA A 252 -3.13 18.95 15.36
CA ALA A 252 -2.35 18.07 14.49
C ALA A 252 -2.37 18.57 13.03
N ALA A 253 -3.54 18.92 12.50
CA ALA A 253 -3.67 19.43 11.14
C ALA A 253 -2.97 20.79 10.94
N ASN A 254 -3.02 21.68 11.93
CA ASN A 254 -2.31 22.96 11.87
C ASN A 254 -0.79 22.79 11.89
N GLU A 255 -0.26 21.89 12.73
CA GLU A 255 1.17 21.56 12.74
C GLU A 255 1.59 20.89 11.43
N ALA A 256 0.72 20.03 10.88
CA ALA A 256 0.91 19.38 9.59
C ALA A 256 1.04 20.36 8.41
N LEU A 257 0.63 21.63 8.55
CA LEU A 257 0.89 22.63 7.51
C LEU A 257 2.39 22.98 7.41
N GLY A 258 3.12 22.92 8.52
CA GLY A 258 4.55 23.24 8.60
C GLY A 258 5.50 22.05 8.44
N GLY A 259 5.03 20.82 8.64
CA GLY A 259 5.87 19.62 8.64
C GLY A 259 5.10 18.40 9.12
N ASP A 260 5.79 17.39 9.63
CA ASP A 260 5.11 16.29 10.34
C ASP A 260 4.67 16.78 11.73
N PRO A 261 3.45 16.44 12.20
CA PRO A 261 3.03 16.77 13.56
C PRO A 261 3.82 15.98 14.60
N SER A 262 3.87 16.47 15.84
CA SER A 262 4.49 15.76 16.97
C SER A 262 3.92 14.36 17.18
N VAL A 263 4.73 13.44 17.70
CA VAL A 263 4.34 12.02 17.92
C VAL A 263 3.03 11.91 18.71
N GLN A 264 2.86 12.73 19.76
CA GLN A 264 1.62 12.74 20.54
C GLN A 264 0.39 13.10 19.68
N LEU A 265 0.53 14.08 18.79
CA LEU A 265 -0.56 14.48 17.89
C LEU A 265 -0.80 13.46 16.77
N GLN A 266 0.22 12.67 16.40
CA GLN A 266 0.04 11.53 15.49
C GLN A 266 -0.82 10.44 16.15
N GLU A 267 -0.55 10.11 17.40
CA GLU A 267 -1.35 9.17 18.20
C GLU A 267 -2.80 9.67 18.36
N ASP A 268 -2.98 10.97 18.62
CA ASP A 268 -4.31 11.59 18.71
C ASP A 268 -5.09 11.48 17.38
N VAL A 269 -4.41 11.64 16.24
CA VAL A 269 -5.02 11.47 14.90
C VAL A 269 -5.42 10.02 14.68
N GLU A 270 -4.57 9.05 15.02
CA GLU A 270 -4.89 7.63 14.91
C GLU A 270 -6.10 7.23 15.78
N ALA A 271 -6.15 7.74 17.02
CA ALA A 271 -7.29 7.55 17.91
C ALA A 271 -8.58 8.14 17.32
N ALA A 272 -8.51 9.35 16.76
CA ALA A 272 -9.67 9.98 16.12
C ALA A 272 -10.16 9.22 14.87
N VAL A 273 -9.25 8.77 14.00
CA VAL A 273 -9.59 7.93 12.83
C VAL A 273 -10.30 6.65 13.29
N THR A 274 -9.76 5.99 14.31
CA THR A 274 -10.36 4.78 14.91
C THR A 274 -11.76 5.05 15.48
N ALA A 275 -11.96 6.20 16.14
CA ALA A 275 -13.26 6.60 16.67
C ALA A 275 -14.29 6.84 15.56
N ILE A 276 -13.89 7.50 14.46
CA ILE A 276 -14.75 7.73 13.28
C ILE A 276 -15.15 6.39 12.66
N GLU A 277 -14.20 5.48 12.43
CA GLU A 277 -14.46 4.14 11.91
C GLU A 277 -15.45 3.35 12.80
N ALA A 278 -15.30 3.45 14.11
CA ALA A 278 -16.19 2.82 15.08
C ALA A 278 -17.60 3.43 15.05
N ALA A 279 -17.73 4.76 14.94
CA ALA A 279 -19.02 5.45 14.82
C ALA A 279 -19.76 5.05 13.53
N ILE A 280 -19.05 4.98 12.39
CA ILE A 280 -19.59 4.49 11.11
C ILE A 280 -20.08 3.06 11.26
N ARG A 281 -19.27 2.18 11.87
CA ARG A 281 -19.63 0.76 12.08
C ARG A 281 -20.89 0.62 12.95
N ARG A 282 -20.99 1.37 14.05
CA ARG A 282 -22.17 1.39 14.94
C ARG A 282 -23.44 1.79 14.18
N ARG A 283 -23.38 2.85 13.37
CA ARG A 283 -24.52 3.31 12.55
C ARG A 283 -24.99 2.24 11.57
N ARG A 284 -24.06 1.55 10.90
CA ARG A 284 -24.39 0.47 9.95
C ARG A 284 -25.14 -0.68 10.63
N ILE A 285 -24.66 -1.11 11.80
CA ILE A 285 -25.33 -2.17 12.59
C ILE A 285 -26.72 -1.71 13.07
N GLY A 286 -26.86 -0.45 13.50
CA GLY A 286 -28.15 0.13 13.90
C GLY A 286 -29.17 0.12 12.78
N ARG A 287 -28.78 0.49 11.55
CA ARG A 287 -29.66 0.46 10.37
C ARG A 287 -30.06 -0.96 9.94
N GLY A 288 -29.13 -1.92 10.01
CA GLY A 288 -29.41 -3.32 9.66
C GLY A 288 -30.46 -3.98 10.56
N ARG A 289 -30.59 -3.53 11.82
CA ARG A 289 -31.65 -3.99 12.73
C ARG A 289 -33.01 -3.35 12.44
N ALA A 290 -33.04 -2.06 12.10
CA ALA A 290 -34.28 -1.34 11.81
C ALA A 290 -34.90 -1.68 10.44
N GLY A 291 -34.14 -2.23 9.50
CA GLY A 291 -34.64 -2.65 8.18
C GLY A 291 -35.14 -4.10 8.11
N ASN A 292 -35.10 -4.85 9.22
CA ASN A 292 -35.56 -6.24 9.33
C ASN A 292 -36.84 -6.38 10.18
N GLU A 293 -37.43 -5.26 10.60
CA GLU A 293 -38.76 -5.13 11.21
C GLU A 293 -39.75 -4.57 10.17
#